data_AF-A0AAV3GZM9-F1
#
_entry.id   AF-A0AAV3GZM9-F1
#
_cell.length_a   1.000
_cell.length_b   1.000
_cell.length_c   1.000
_cell.angle_alpha   90.00
_cell.angle_beta   90.00
_cell.angle_gamma   90.00
#
_symmetry.space_group_name_H-M   'P 1'
#
loop_
_entity.id
_entity.type
_entity.pdbx_description
1 polymer ?
#
loop_
_entity_poly.entity_id
_entity_poly.type
_entity_poly.pdbx_seq_one_letter_code
_entity_poly.pdbx_strand_id
1 'polypeptide(L)'
;MFFSVGVETPKDDHTAYGITVPAFDRFDFGCVSAADTQSEIPVMAREAILAIVEEMVLSGSYSVDDIHDDGCLTYAANQDYSHCDSWFVIDVDLSEIEGKQQRINIALPDVLIRRIDGFVRESGGVYRDRSHFLAQAARHELSYK
;
A
#
# COMPACT_ATOMS: atom_id res chain seq x y z
N MET A 1 -3.60 -1.58 6.90
CA MET A 1 -3.48 -0.22 6.31
C MET A 1 -4.85 0.20 5.86
N PHE A 2 -5.23 1.46 6.07
CA PHE A 2 -6.56 1.94 5.73
C PHE A 2 -6.62 2.45 4.29
N PHE A 3 -7.66 2.05 3.56
CA PHE A 3 -7.93 2.47 2.20
C PHE A 3 -9.34 3.05 2.07
N SER A 4 -9.44 4.18 1.39
CA SER A 4 -10.70 4.81 1.02
C SER A 4 -11.26 4.15 -0.24
N VAL A 5 -12.50 3.70 -0.15
CA VAL A 5 -13.20 3.02 -1.24
C VAL A 5 -14.40 3.85 -1.66
N GLY A 6 -14.43 4.23 -2.93
CA GLY A 6 -15.56 4.86 -3.59
C GLY A 6 -16.47 3.79 -4.22
N VAL A 7 -17.78 4.01 -4.15
CA VAL A 7 -18.80 3.12 -4.72
C VAL A 7 -19.68 3.91 -5.69
N GLU A 8 -19.88 3.36 -6.88
CA GLU A 8 -20.96 3.76 -7.81
C GLU A 8 -22.11 2.76 -7.66
N THR A 9 -23.29 3.23 -7.27
CA THR A 9 -24.47 2.38 -7.15
C THR A 9 -25.03 1.98 -8.53
N PRO A 10 -25.58 0.76 -8.67
CA PRO A 10 -26.27 0.32 -9.87
C PRO A 10 -27.37 1.29 -10.33
N LYS A 11 -27.45 1.50 -11.65
CA LYS A 11 -28.52 2.30 -12.27
C LYS A 11 -29.76 1.46 -12.56
N ASP A 12 -29.62 0.14 -12.61
CA ASP A 12 -30.66 -0.85 -12.86
C ASP A 12 -30.27 -2.23 -12.30
N ASP A 13 -31.18 -3.21 -12.42
CA ASP A 13 -30.99 -4.60 -11.96
C ASP A 13 -29.97 -5.41 -12.80
N HIS A 14 -29.34 -4.80 -13.80
CA HIS A 14 -28.35 -5.43 -14.69
C HIS A 14 -26.95 -4.85 -14.55
N THR A 15 -26.78 -3.86 -13.67
CA THR A 15 -25.51 -3.19 -13.42
C THR A 15 -24.98 -3.59 -12.05
N ALA A 16 -23.72 -3.98 -11.97
CA ALA A 16 -23.05 -4.25 -10.69
C ALA A 16 -22.70 -2.95 -9.95
N TYR A 17 -22.40 -3.04 -8.65
CA TYR A 17 -21.78 -1.95 -7.91
C TYR A 17 -20.38 -1.71 -8.46
N GLY A 18 -20.07 -0.47 -8.85
CA GLY A 18 -18.72 -0.07 -9.20
C GLY A 18 -17.91 0.21 -7.94
N ILE A 19 -16.65 -0.22 -7.91
CA ILE A 19 -15.73 -0.02 -6.79
C ILE A 19 -14.46 0.65 -7.32
N THR A 20 -14.04 1.74 -6.68
CA THR A 20 -12.83 2.49 -7.03
C THR A 20 -12.00 2.72 -5.78
N VAL A 21 -10.68 2.51 -5.84
CA VAL A 21 -9.73 2.77 -4.76
C VAL A 21 -8.68 3.79 -5.22
N PRO A 22 -8.91 5.09 -4.98
CA PRO A 22 -8.08 6.18 -5.49
C PRO A 22 -6.62 6.19 -5.05
N ALA A 23 -6.30 5.51 -3.94
CA ALA A 23 -4.93 5.47 -3.40
C ALA A 23 -3.88 5.04 -4.44
N PHE A 24 -4.32 4.30 -5.46
CA PHE A 24 -3.46 3.75 -6.51
C PHE A 24 -3.32 4.61 -7.77
N ASP A 25 -4.22 5.57 -8.00
CA ASP A 25 -4.27 6.35 -9.24
C ASP A 25 -3.09 7.32 -9.39
N ARG A 26 -2.37 7.59 -8.29
CA ARG A 26 -1.12 8.35 -8.27
C ARG A 26 0.06 7.57 -8.88
N PHE A 27 -0.09 6.26 -9.02
CA PHE A 27 0.87 5.39 -9.69
C PHE A 27 0.37 5.13 -11.12
N ASP A 28 1.19 4.49 -11.96
CA ASP A 28 0.73 3.98 -13.28
C ASP A 28 -0.22 2.77 -13.16
N PHE A 29 -1.01 2.72 -12.06
CA PHE A 29 -1.97 1.68 -11.71
C PHE A 29 -3.35 2.29 -11.50
N GLY A 30 -4.39 1.48 -11.68
CA GLY A 30 -5.75 1.82 -11.30
C GLY A 30 -6.36 0.65 -10.55
N CYS A 31 -7.01 0.92 -9.42
CA CYS A 31 -7.63 -0.12 -8.61
C CYS A 31 -9.16 0.01 -8.68
N VAL A 32 -9.73 -0.69 -9.65
CA VAL A 32 -11.18 -0.77 -9.85
C VAL A 32 -11.66 -2.21 -9.72
N SER A 33 -12.88 -2.38 -9.22
CA SER A 33 -13.53 -3.67 -9.06
C SER A 33 -15.05 -3.52 -9.21
N ALA A 34 -15.77 -4.63 -9.10
CA ALA A 34 -17.21 -4.63 -9.08
C ALA A 34 -17.76 -5.70 -8.13
N ALA A 35 -19.00 -5.51 -7.67
CA ALA A 35 -19.71 -6.49 -6.85
C ALA A 35 -21.17 -6.60 -7.29
N ASP A 36 -21.72 -7.82 -7.34
CA ASP A 36 -23.12 -8.03 -7.70
C ASP A 36 -24.07 -7.67 -6.55
N THR A 37 -23.60 -7.83 -5.31
CA THR A 37 -24.37 -7.49 -4.10
C THR A 37 -23.64 -6.52 -3.20
N GLN A 38 -24.41 -5.71 -2.45
CA GLN A 38 -23.84 -4.75 -1.49
C GLN A 38 -22.94 -5.41 -0.43
N SER A 39 -23.26 -6.64 -0.03
CA SER A 39 -22.47 -7.41 0.96
C SER A 39 -21.10 -7.84 0.46
N GLU A 40 -20.91 -7.95 -0.86
CA GLU A 40 -19.65 -8.39 -1.47
C GLU A 40 -18.66 -7.23 -1.66
N ILE A 41 -19.13 -5.99 -1.64
CA ILE A 41 -18.31 -4.78 -1.88
C ILE A 41 -17.01 -4.79 -1.05
N PRO A 42 -17.02 -5.03 0.29
CA PRO A 42 -15.78 -4.99 1.07
C PRO A 42 -14.80 -6.10 0.69
N VAL A 43 -15.31 -7.28 0.31
CA VAL A 43 -14.48 -8.43 -0.10
C VAL A 43 -13.85 -8.16 -1.46
N MET A 44 -14.64 -7.70 -2.43
CA MET A 44 -14.16 -7.37 -3.78
C MET A 44 -13.18 -6.20 -3.79
N ALA A 45 -13.40 -5.20 -2.93
CA ALA A 45 -12.45 -4.10 -2.74
C ALA A 45 -11.13 -4.60 -2.15
N ARG A 46 -11.18 -5.45 -1.11
CA ARG A 46 -9.97 -6.03 -0.49
C ARG A 46 -9.16 -6.84 -1.51
N GLU A 47 -9.82 -7.68 -2.31
CA GLU A 47 -9.15 -8.50 -3.32
C GLU A 47 -8.47 -7.65 -4.40
N ALA A 48 -9.16 -6.62 -4.90
CA ALA A 48 -8.58 -5.70 -5.89
C ALA A 48 -7.36 -4.94 -5.33
N ILE A 49 -7.45 -4.44 -4.09
CA ILE A 49 -6.32 -3.79 -3.41
C ILE A 49 -5.13 -4.73 -3.33
N LEU A 50 -5.32 -5.96 -2.84
CA LEU A 50 -4.22 -6.92 -2.70
C LEU A 50 -3.59 -7.26 -4.04
N ALA A 51 -4.39 -7.44 -5.10
CA ALA A 51 -3.89 -7.74 -6.44
C ALA A 51 -3.02 -6.60 -7.00
N ILE A 52 -3.48 -5.35 -6.87
CA ILE A 52 -2.72 -4.19 -7.35
C ILE A 52 -1.44 -4.00 -6.52
N VAL A 53 -1.51 -4.13 -5.20
CA VAL A 53 -0.31 -4.03 -4.34
C VAL A 53 0.70 -5.13 -4.67
N GLU A 54 0.25 -6.35 -4.93
CA GLU A 54 1.12 -7.45 -5.36
C GLU A 54 1.81 -7.12 -6.69
N GLU A 55 1.07 -6.64 -7.69
CA GLU A 55 1.64 -6.25 -8.98
C GLU A 55 2.64 -5.09 -8.85
N MET A 56 2.30 -4.06 -8.05
CA MET A 56 3.19 -2.94 -7.74
C MET A 56 4.52 -3.42 -7.17
N VAL A 57 4.48 -4.31 -6.17
CA VAL A 57 5.68 -4.84 -5.51
C VAL A 57 6.46 -5.78 -6.44
N LEU A 58 5.80 -6.64 -7.21
CA LEU A 58 6.44 -7.55 -8.17
C LEU A 58 7.14 -6.81 -9.31
N SER A 59 6.61 -5.66 -9.73
CA SER A 59 7.26 -4.82 -10.74
C SER A 59 8.63 -4.29 -10.27
N GLY A 60 8.84 -4.19 -8.95
CA GLY A 60 10.02 -3.61 -8.32
C GLY A 60 10.12 -2.08 -8.44
N SER A 61 9.13 -1.43 -9.05
CA SER A 61 9.07 0.03 -9.21
C SER A 61 8.57 0.75 -7.97
N TYR A 62 7.72 0.09 -7.18
CA TYR A 62 7.10 0.65 -5.97
C TYR A 62 7.14 -0.34 -4.81
N SER A 63 7.02 0.18 -3.61
CA SER A 63 6.89 -0.55 -2.36
C SER A 63 5.56 -0.23 -1.68
N VAL A 64 5.17 -1.06 -0.71
CA VAL A 64 3.96 -0.82 0.10
C VAL A 64 4.04 0.53 0.84
N ASP A 65 5.25 0.95 1.22
CA ASP A 65 5.48 2.20 1.94
C ASP A 65 5.23 3.46 1.08
N ASP A 66 5.21 3.32 -0.24
CA ASP A 66 4.93 4.44 -1.16
C ASP A 66 3.44 4.76 -1.25
N ILE A 67 2.59 3.83 -0.81
CA ILE A 67 1.13 3.97 -0.86
C ILE A 67 0.71 4.96 0.22
N HIS A 68 -0.04 5.99 -0.20
CA HIS A 68 -0.69 6.94 0.68
C HIS A 68 -2.17 6.99 0.34
N ASP A 69 -3.03 7.11 1.34
CA ASP A 69 -4.47 7.31 1.16
C ASP A 69 -4.82 8.71 1.69
N ASP A 70 -5.40 9.55 0.83
CA ASP A 70 -5.70 10.95 1.18
C ASP A 70 -7.05 11.09 1.93
N GLY A 71 -7.76 9.98 2.12
CA GLY A 71 -9.01 9.89 2.88
C GLY A 71 -10.28 10.15 2.06
N CYS A 72 -11.38 9.53 2.49
CA CYS A 72 -12.68 9.58 1.81
C CYS A 72 -13.17 11.01 1.53
N LEU A 73 -12.99 11.95 2.46
CA LEU A 73 -13.48 13.32 2.29
C LEU A 73 -12.73 14.06 1.19
N THR A 74 -11.42 13.81 1.06
CA THR A 74 -10.59 14.39 0.01
C THR A 74 -11.02 13.83 -1.35
N TYR A 75 -11.17 12.51 -1.46
CA TYR A 75 -11.56 11.88 -2.71
C TYR A 75 -13.00 12.18 -3.12
N ALA A 76 -13.95 12.23 -2.17
CA ALA A 76 -15.34 12.59 -2.45
C ALA A 76 -15.51 14.04 -2.97
N ALA A 77 -14.58 14.93 -2.64
CA ALA A 77 -14.57 16.30 -3.14
C ALA A 77 -13.86 16.46 -4.50
N ASN A 78 -13.15 15.43 -4.97
CA ASN A 78 -12.46 15.46 -6.26
C ASN A 78 -13.42 15.12 -7.41
N GLN A 79 -13.40 15.94 -8.46
CA GLN A 79 -14.26 15.81 -9.64
C GLN A 79 -14.00 14.50 -10.41
N ASP A 80 -12.77 13.98 -10.37
CA ASP A 80 -12.40 12.72 -11.05
C ASP A 80 -13.19 11.52 -10.50
N TYR A 81 -13.58 11.58 -9.22
CA TYR A 81 -14.35 10.55 -8.54
C TYR A 81 -15.83 10.90 -8.39
N SER A 82 -16.33 11.88 -9.14
CA SER A 82 -17.75 12.32 -9.07
C SER A 82 -18.77 11.26 -9.48
N HIS A 83 -18.32 10.17 -10.09
CA HIS A 83 -19.14 8.99 -10.39
C HIS A 83 -19.44 8.12 -9.15
N CYS A 84 -18.61 8.22 -8.10
CA CYS A 84 -18.83 7.54 -6.82
C CYS A 84 -19.82 8.33 -5.96
N ASP A 85 -20.93 7.71 -5.57
CA ASP A 85 -21.97 8.32 -4.73
C ASP A 85 -21.78 8.04 -3.22
N SER A 86 -20.99 7.03 -2.88
CA SER A 86 -20.80 6.56 -1.51
C SER A 86 -19.34 6.25 -1.22
N TRP A 87 -18.91 6.46 0.03
CA TRP A 87 -17.53 6.26 0.46
C TRP A 87 -17.44 5.57 1.80
N PHE A 88 -16.45 4.71 1.97
CA PHE A 88 -16.12 4.07 3.24
C PHE A 88 -14.63 3.72 3.30
N VAL A 89 -14.16 3.32 4.47
CA VAL A 89 -12.77 2.90 4.71
C VAL A 89 -12.73 1.42 5.05
N ILE A 90 -11.76 0.70 4.50
CA ILE A 90 -11.42 -0.67 4.91
C ILE A 90 -9.99 -0.76 5.42
N ASP A 91 -9.77 -1.65 6.38
CA ASP A 91 -8.44 -2.04 6.83
C ASP A 91 -7.99 -3.29 6.06
N VAL A 92 -6.90 -3.17 5.32
CA VAL A 92 -6.29 -4.26 4.56
C VAL A 92 -4.92 -4.56 5.14
N ASP A 93 -4.74 -5.80 5.59
CA ASP A 93 -3.44 -6.30 6.01
C ASP A 93 -2.56 -6.59 4.77
N LEU A 94 -1.48 -5.82 4.63
CA LEU A 94 -0.52 -5.95 3.53
C LEU A 94 0.75 -6.73 3.94
N SER A 95 0.80 -7.27 5.16
CA SER A 95 1.98 -7.98 5.68
C SER A 95 2.36 -9.21 4.86
N GLU A 96 1.39 -9.84 4.18
CA GLU A 96 1.66 -10.96 3.28
C GLU A 96 2.38 -10.53 1.99
N ILE A 97 2.21 -9.27 1.56
CA ILE A 97 2.78 -8.73 0.30
C ILE A 97 4.17 -8.11 0.51
N GLU A 98 4.50 -7.60 1.71
CA GLU A 98 5.88 -7.23 2.06
C GLU A 98 6.87 -8.41 1.88
N GLY A 99 6.34 -9.62 1.72
CA GLY A 99 7.09 -10.81 1.44
C GLY A 99 7.77 -11.35 2.70
N LYS A 100 8.12 -12.62 2.66
CA LYS A 100 8.86 -13.22 3.78
C LYS A 100 10.25 -12.61 3.81
N GLN A 101 10.68 -12.14 4.99
CA GLN A 101 12.05 -11.70 5.23
C GLN A 101 13.05 -12.74 4.69
N GLN A 102 13.82 -12.34 3.68
CA GLN A 102 14.87 -13.18 3.12
C GLN A 102 16.17 -12.95 3.87
N ARG A 103 16.81 -14.04 4.30
CA ARG A 103 18.15 -13.98 4.89
C ARG A 103 19.18 -13.94 3.77
N ILE A 104 19.84 -12.80 3.63
CA ILE A 104 20.93 -12.60 2.68
C ILE A 104 22.28 -12.58 3.39
N ASN A 105 23.33 -13.08 2.73
CA ASN A 105 24.71 -12.92 3.17
C ASN A 105 25.35 -11.78 2.38
N ILE A 106 25.84 -10.74 3.08
CA ILE A 106 26.47 -9.57 2.46
C ILE A 106 27.85 -9.30 3.07
N ALA A 107 28.74 -8.68 2.30
CA ALA A 107 30.04 -8.23 2.77
C ALA A 107 30.01 -6.71 2.97
N LEU A 108 30.36 -6.25 4.17
CA LEU A 108 30.48 -4.83 4.52
C LEU A 108 31.84 -4.58 5.19
N PRO A 109 32.44 -3.39 5.06
CA PRO A 109 33.66 -3.04 5.79
C PRO A 109 33.47 -3.17 7.31
N ASP A 110 34.45 -3.75 8.02
CA ASP A 110 34.38 -3.97 9.48
C ASP A 110 34.08 -2.68 10.27
N VAL A 111 34.72 -1.57 9.89
CA VAL A 111 34.49 -0.26 10.52
C VAL A 111 33.03 0.21 10.32
N LEU A 112 32.43 -0.09 9.17
CA LEU A 112 31.03 0.25 8.91
C LEU A 112 30.09 -0.59 9.78
N ILE A 113 30.34 -1.90 9.91
CA ILE A 113 29.55 -2.79 10.76
C ILE A 113 29.56 -2.27 12.21
N ARG A 114 30.75 -1.93 12.73
CA ARG A 114 30.88 -1.38 14.10
C ARG A 114 30.13 -0.07 14.28
N ARG A 115 30.15 0.80 13.26
CA ARG A 115 29.41 2.06 13.27
C ARG A 115 27.89 1.84 13.28
N ILE A 116 27.40 0.89 12.48
CA ILE A 116 25.97 0.50 12.47
C ILE A 116 25.56 -0.04 13.83
N ASP A 117 26.36 -0.92 14.43
CA ASP A 117 26.08 -1.49 15.76
C ASP A 117 25.97 -0.42 16.85
N GLY A 118 26.92 0.52 16.86
CA GLY A 118 26.89 1.66 17.78
C GLY A 118 25.63 2.48 17.59
N PHE A 119 25.31 2.83 16.35
CA PHE A 119 24.15 3.64 16.01
C PHE A 119 22.81 2.96 16.39
N VAL A 120 22.63 1.68 16.05
CA VAL A 120 21.41 0.92 16.41
C VAL A 120 21.23 0.89 17.93
N ARG A 121 22.30 0.60 18.69
CA ARG A 121 22.26 0.57 20.15
C ARG A 121 21.95 1.94 20.78
N GLU A 122 22.46 3.01 20.20
CA GLU A 122 22.30 4.38 20.70
C GLU A 122 20.97 5.03 20.26
N SER A 123 20.29 4.44 19.28
CA SER A 123 19.07 5.00 18.66
C SER A 123 17.82 5.01 19.56
N GLY A 124 17.91 4.58 20.82
CA GLY A 124 16.78 4.62 21.76
C GLY A 124 15.58 3.75 21.34
N GLY A 125 15.81 2.70 20.55
CA GLY A 125 14.77 1.81 20.06
C GLY A 125 14.14 2.21 18.72
N VAL A 126 14.63 3.28 18.08
CA VAL A 126 14.23 3.63 16.71
C VAL A 126 14.55 2.49 15.75
N TYR A 127 15.69 1.82 15.93
CA TYR A 127 16.04 0.60 15.19
C TYR A 127 16.03 -0.63 16.11
N ARG A 128 15.32 -1.69 15.68
CA ARG A 128 15.27 -2.97 16.41
C ARG A 128 16.58 -3.75 16.32
N ASP A 129 17.16 -3.80 15.13
CA ASP A 129 18.39 -4.55 14.83
C ASP A 129 19.07 -4.00 13.55
N ARG A 130 20.19 -4.62 13.16
CA ARG A 130 20.93 -4.28 11.92
C ARG A 130 20.04 -4.41 10.68
N SER A 131 19.21 -5.44 10.61
CA SER A 131 18.36 -5.71 9.45
C SER A 131 17.31 -4.62 9.30
N HIS A 132 16.69 -4.16 10.40
CA HIS A 132 15.76 -3.05 10.39
C HIS A 132 16.43 -1.74 9.97
N PHE A 133 17.63 -1.45 10.48
CA PHE A 133 18.40 -0.28 10.06
C PHE A 133 18.74 -0.31 8.55
N LEU A 134 19.26 -1.43 8.06
CA LEU A 134 19.62 -1.58 6.65
C LEU A 134 18.39 -1.51 5.73
N ALA A 135 17.25 -2.08 6.15
CA ALA A 135 16.00 -1.99 5.40
C ALA A 135 15.51 -0.54 5.30
N GLN A 136 15.51 0.22 6.40
CA GLN A 136 15.13 1.63 6.40
C GLN A 136 16.07 2.49 5.56
N ALA A 137 17.39 2.25 5.66
CA ALA A 137 18.37 2.95 4.83
C ALA A 137 18.19 2.64 3.34
N ALA A 138 17.88 1.39 2.98
CA ALA A 138 17.60 1.01 1.60
C ALA A 138 16.33 1.67 1.07
N ARG A 139 15.23 1.67 1.85
CA ARG A 139 13.98 2.37 1.48
C ARG A 139 14.21 3.86 1.24
N HIS A 140 14.92 4.51 2.16
CA HIS A 140 15.28 5.93 2.03
C HIS A 140 16.12 6.21 0.77
N GLU A 141 17.08 5.35 0.43
CA GLU A 141 17.88 5.54 -0.78
C GLU A 141 17.05 5.30 -2.05
N LEU A 142 16.09 4.37 -2.01
CA LEU A 142 15.19 4.08 -3.13
C LEU A 142 14.13 5.17 -3.36
N SER A 143 13.77 5.96 -2.34
CA SER A 143 12.75 7.02 -2.46
C SER A 143 13.20 8.24 -3.28
N TYR A 144 14.48 8.33 -3.65
CA TYR A 144 15.00 9.41 -4.51
C TYR A 144 15.01 9.06 -6.00
N LYS A 145 14.45 7.91 -6.39
CA LYS A 145 14.31 7.52 -7.78
C LYS A 145 13.07 8.11 -8.44
#